data_AF-A0A7C9B9F0-F1
#
_entry.id   AF-A0A7C9B9F0-F1
#
_cell.length_a   1.000
_cell.length_b   1.000
_cell.length_c   1.000
_cell.angle_alpha   90.00
_cell.angle_beta   90.00
_cell.angle_gamma   90.00
#
_symmetry.space_group_name_H-M   'P 1'
#
loop_
_entity.id
_entity.type
_entity.pdbx_description
1 polymer ?
#
loop_
_entity_poly.entity_id
_entity_poly.type
_entity_poly.pdbx_seq_one_letter_code
_entity_poly.pdbx_strand_id
1 'polypeptide(L)' 'FNFERYFGEVGKGFIHVHHVNQISSIGNEYNVDPIKDLIPVCPNCHAMIHSRKNSFYNSGNKKIRDIPIKRNN' A
#
# COMPACT_ATOMS: atom_id res chain seq x y z
N PHE A 1 2.53 -11.78 -9.31
CA PHE A 1 3.97 -12.01 -9.40
C PHE A 1 4.41 -12.72 -8.13
N ASN A 2 5.25 -13.75 -8.22
CA ASN A 2 5.76 -14.48 -7.04
C ASN A 2 7.26 -14.18 -6.92
N PHE A 3 7.68 -13.43 -5.90
CA PHE A 3 9.07 -12.99 -5.78
C PHE A 3 10.03 -14.15 -5.48
N GLU A 4 9.65 -15.11 -4.64
CA GLU A 4 10.44 -16.30 -4.34
C GLU A 4 10.79 -17.11 -5.60
N ARG A 5 9.83 -17.26 -6.54
CA ARG A 5 10.07 -17.98 -7.79
C ARG A 5 11.13 -17.32 -8.68
N TYR A 6 11.27 -15.99 -8.65
CA TYR A 6 12.19 -15.25 -9.52
C TYR A 6 13.50 -14.88 -8.84
N PHE A 7 13.47 -14.64 -7.53
CA PHE A 7 14.61 -14.13 -6.77
C PHE A 7 15.13 -15.14 -5.71
N GLY A 8 14.50 -16.30 -5.57
CA GLY A 8 14.88 -17.31 -4.56
C GLY A 8 14.51 -16.88 -3.15
N GLU A 9 15.26 -17.36 -2.15
CA GLU A 9 14.97 -17.15 -0.72
C GLU A 9 14.82 -15.68 -0.33
N VAL A 10 15.53 -14.75 -0.98
CA VAL A 10 15.39 -13.30 -0.68
C VAL A 10 14.02 -12.73 -1.08
N GLY A 11 13.31 -13.41 -1.98
CA GLY A 11 11.94 -13.06 -2.36
C GLY A 11 10.87 -13.68 -1.46
N LYS A 12 11.25 -14.60 -0.56
CA LYS A 12 10.31 -15.29 0.33
C LYS A 12 9.78 -14.33 1.38
N GLY A 13 8.47 -14.19 1.44
CA GLY A 13 7.83 -13.24 2.34
C GLY A 13 8.15 -11.76 2.05
N PHE A 14 8.77 -11.45 0.90
CA PHE A 14 9.12 -10.07 0.54
C PHE A 14 7.86 -9.22 0.42
N ILE A 15 7.72 -8.26 1.34
CA ILE A 15 6.53 -7.43 1.50
C ILE A 15 6.96 -6.01 1.84
N HIS A 16 6.21 -5.02 1.35
CA HIS A 16 6.37 -3.62 1.72
C HIS A 16 5.33 -3.23 2.76
N VAL A 17 5.63 -2.23 3.57
CA VAL A 17 4.67 -1.64 4.50
C VAL A 17 4.26 -0.26 3.98
N HIS A 18 2.96 -0.01 3.96
CA HIS A 18 2.39 1.26 3.49
C HIS A 18 1.66 1.96 4.64
N HIS A 19 1.79 3.29 4.73
CA HIS A 19 1.02 4.09 5.67
C HIS A 19 -0.38 4.32 5.13
N VAL A 20 -1.40 3.95 5.91
CA VAL A 20 -2.82 4.13 5.55
C VAL A 20 -3.14 5.61 5.34
N ASN A 21 -2.65 6.45 6.25
CA ASN A 21 -2.70 7.91 6.12
C ASN A 21 -1.35 8.43 5.62
N GLN A 22 -1.36 9.34 4.65
CA GLN A 22 -0.10 9.88 4.13
C GLN A 22 0.64 10.65 5.21
N ILE A 23 1.93 10.37 5.40
CA ILE A 23 2.77 11.13 6.34
C ILE A 23 2.76 12.62 6.00
N SER A 24 2.76 12.99 4.72
CA SER A 24 2.70 14.38 4.27
C SER A 24 1.41 15.13 4.70
N SER A 25 0.35 14.40 5.07
CA SER A 25 -0.87 14.99 5.62
C SER A 25 -0.82 15.21 7.13
N ILE A 26 0.18 14.63 7.81
CA ILE A 26 0.38 14.72 9.25
C ILE A 26 1.37 15.86 9.51
N GLY A 27 0.83 17.03 9.83
CA GLY A 27 1.62 18.28 9.96
C GLY A 27 2.49 18.38 11.23
N ASN A 28 2.50 17.36 12.10
CA ASN A 28 3.24 17.34 13.36
C ASN A 28 3.93 15.99 13.56
N GLU A 29 4.87 15.91 14.51
CA GLU A 29 5.39 14.63 14.99
C GLU A 29 4.22 13.74 15.47
N TYR A 30 4.18 12.50 14.97
CA TYR A 30 3.15 11.53 15.33
C TYR A 30 3.77 10.18 15.68
N ASN A 31 3.20 9.54 16.70
CA ASN A 31 3.56 8.18 17.06
C ASN A 31 2.82 7.22 16.14
N VAL A 32 3.57 6.40 15.40
CA VAL A 32 3.02 5.37 14.52
C VAL A 32 2.49 4.21 15.35
N ASP A 33 1.22 3.85 15.18
CA ASP A 33 0.66 2.58 15.63
C ASP A 33 0.82 1.55 14.49
N PRO A 34 1.72 0.55 14.60
CA PRO A 34 1.98 -0.39 13.52
C PRO A 34 0.78 -1.25 13.12
N ILE A 35 -0.25 -1.35 13.96
CA ILE A 35 -1.46 -2.12 13.69
C ILE A 35 -2.51 -1.26 12.98
N LYS A 36 -2.65 0.02 13.39
CA LYS A 36 -3.69 0.91 12.86
C LYS A 36 -3.23 1.71 11.65
N ASP A 37 -1.97 2.14 11.63
CA ASP A 37 -1.49 3.12 10.66
C ASP A 37 -0.77 2.47 9.48
N LEU A 38 -0.41 1.18 9.59
CA LEU A 38 0.39 0.47 8.61
C LEU A 38 -0.36 -0.73 8.03
N ILE A 39 -0.16 -0.98 6.73
CA ILE A 39 -0.69 -2.16 6.05
C ILE A 39 0.40 -2.84 5.21
N PRO A 40 0.60 -4.17 5.36
CA PRO A 40 1.49 -4.92 4.48
C PRO A 40 0.90 -5.01 3.07
N VAL A 41 1.68 -4.66 2.05
CA VAL A 41 1.32 -4.71 0.63
C VAL A 41 2.49 -5.22 -0.20
N CYS A 42 2.24 -5.91 -1.32
CA CYS A 42 3.35 -6.32 -2.18
C CYS A 42 3.96 -5.10 -2.91
N PRO A 43 5.23 -5.19 -3.36
CA PRO A 43 5.91 -4.07 -4.04
C PRO A 43 5.14 -3.49 -5.23
N ASN A 44 4.51 -4.35 -6.02
CA ASN A 44 3.74 -3.92 -7.19
C ASN A 44 2.47 -3.17 -6.79
N CYS A 45 1.74 -3.66 -5.78
CA CYS A 45 0.59 -2.95 -5.23
C CYS A 45 1.02 -1.62 -4.60
N HIS A 46 2.17 -1.59 -3.91
CA HIS A 46 2.71 -0.37 -3.32
C HIS A 46 2.97 0.71 -4.38
N ALA A 47 3.63 0.32 -5.48
CA ALA A 47 3.85 1.21 -6.62
C ALA A 47 2.53 1.74 -7.21
N MET A 48 1.50 0.89 -7.34
CA MET A 48 0.20 1.30 -7.87
C MET A 48 -0.60 2.22 -6.95
N ILE A 49 -0.45 2.07 -5.62
CA ILE A 49 -1.07 2.96 -4.64
C ILE A 49 -0.47 4.37 -4.75
N HIS A 50 0.85 4.46 -4.91
CA HIS A 50 1.56 5.74 -5.05
C HIS A 50 1.45 6.37 -6.45
N SER A 51 1.21 5.58 -7.50
CA SER A 51 1.14 6.09 -8.88
C SER A 51 -0.16 6.85 -9.21
N ARG A 52 -1.23 6.65 -8.44
CA ARG A 52 -2.47 7.42 -8.60
C ARG A 52 -2.28 8.80 -7.98
N LYS A 53 -2.17 9.84 -8.82
CA LYS A 53 -2.01 11.27 -8.48
C LYS A 53 -3.02 11.83 -7.48
N ASN A 54 -4.13 11.12 -7.29
CA ASN A 54 -5.02 11.27 -6.14
C ASN A 54 -4.89 10.01 -5.31
N SER A 55 -4.12 10.07 -4.23
CA SER A 55 -4.19 9.03 -3.20
C SER A 55 -5.57 9.12 -2.58
N PHE A 56 -6.51 8.33 -3.12
CA PHE A 56 -7.91 8.25 -2.69
C PHE A 56 -8.08 7.77 -1.23
N TYR A 57 -6.98 7.59 -0.50
CA TYR A 57 -6.97 7.40 0.95
C TYR A 57 -7.31 8.68 1.74
N ASN A 58 -7.32 9.87 1.10
CA ASN A 58 -7.79 11.10 1.75
C ASN A 58 -9.31 11.22 1.92
N SER A 59 -10.07 10.12 1.83
CA SER A 59 -11.52 10.13 2.04
C SER A 59 -11.98 8.87 2.76
N GLY A 60 -11.52 8.72 4.01
CA GLY A 60 -12.26 8.22 5.17
C GLY A 60 -13.01 6.88 5.16
N ASN A 61 -13.31 6.23 4.02
CA ASN A 61 -14.24 5.09 3.98
C ASN A 61 -14.13 4.17 2.74
N LYS A 62 -13.15 4.34 1.84
CA LYS A 62 -13.00 3.44 0.68
C LYS A 62 -11.82 2.49 0.89
N LYS A 63 -12.11 1.21 1.12
CA LYS A 63 -11.06 0.19 1.16
C LYS A 63 -10.55 -0.05 -0.26
N ILE A 64 -9.30 -0.47 -0.39
CA ILE A 64 -8.72 -0.91 -1.67
C ILE A 64 -9.59 -1.94 -2.39
N ARG A 65 -10.31 -2.77 -1.62
CA ARG A 65 -11.26 -3.78 -2.12
C ARG A 65 -12.49 -3.19 -2.82
N ASP A 66 -12.81 -1.94 -2.54
CA ASP A 66 -14.02 -1.26 -3.02
C ASP A 66 -13.75 -0.44 -4.30
N ILE A 67 -12.49 -0.40 -4.74
CA ILE A 67 -12.10 0.27 -5.99
C ILE A 67 -12.42 -0.69 -7.14
N PRO A 68 -13.34 -0.35 -8.07
CA PRO A 68 -13.64 -1.21 -9.21
C PRO A 68 -12.37 -1.35 -10.06
N ILE A 69 -11.80 -2.56 -10.08
CA ILE A 69 -10.76 -2.93 -11.02
C ILE A 69 -11.47 -2.98 -12.38
N LYS A 70 -11.40 -1.90 -13.17
CA LYS A 70 -11.72 -1.99 -14.60
C LYS A 70 -10.72 -2.97 -15.20
N ARG A 71 -11.15 -4.22 -15.34
CA ARG A 71 -10.48 -5.21 -16.18
C ARG A 71 -10.69 -4.72 -17.60
N ASN A 72 -9.65 -4.16 -18.19
CA ASN A 72 -9.65 -3.95 -19.63
C ASN A 72 -9.58 -5.35 -20.25
N ASN A 73 -10.60 -5.70 -21.02
CA ASN A 73 -10.59 -6.85 -21.93
C ASN A 73 -9.43 -6.73 -22.92
#